data_AF-A0A662VYV7-F1
#
_entry.id   AF-A0A662VYV7-F1
#
_cell.length_a   1.000
_cell.length_b   1.000
_cell.length_c   1.000
_cell.angle_alpha   90.00
_cell.angle_beta   90.00
_cell.angle_gamma   90.00
#
_symmetry.space_group_name_H-M   'P 1'
#
loop_
_entity.id
_entity.type
_entity.pdbx_description
1 polymer ?
#
loop_
_entity_poly.entity_id
_entity_poly.type
_entity_poly.pdbx_seq_one_letter_code
_entity_poly.pdbx_strand_id
1 'polypeptide(L)'
;IIGEYERNNYVNAKVIDYGMRSITAIEYPLDVNKAKLYQLEAIPGVGRGTAARIVAKRPFKRVEDLRSAVRAEVFSKLRDFVCV
;
A
#
# COMPACT_ATOMS: atom_id res chain seq x y z
N ILE A 1 -12.23 4.52 0.22
CA ILE A 1 -10.75 4.44 0.04
C ILE A 1 -10.15 4.26 1.42
N ILE A 2 -9.15 3.41 1.57
CA ILE A 2 -8.56 3.08 2.85
C ILE A 2 -7.56 4.19 3.24
N GLY A 3 -7.89 4.98 4.24
CA GLY A 3 -7.10 6.10 4.71
C GLY A 3 -7.96 7.20 5.32
N GLU A 4 -7.31 8.29 5.70
CA GLU A 4 -7.95 9.51 6.17
C GLU A 4 -7.74 10.60 5.13
N TYR A 5 -8.82 11.21 4.65
CA TYR A 5 -8.81 12.19 3.58
C TYR A 5 -9.72 13.37 3.93
N GLU A 6 -9.34 14.56 3.50
CA GLU A 6 -10.20 15.74 3.61
C GLU A 6 -11.43 15.60 2.70
N ARG A 7 -12.57 16.11 3.18
CA ARG A 7 -13.82 16.09 2.40
C ARG A 7 -13.72 17.03 1.21
N ASN A 8 -14.47 16.71 0.14
CA ASN A 8 -14.52 17.45 -1.13
C ASN A 8 -13.18 17.53 -1.88
N ASN A 9 -12.30 16.55 -1.68
CA ASN A 9 -11.08 16.41 -2.47
C ASN A 9 -11.17 15.23 -3.45
N TYR A 10 -10.48 15.35 -4.58
CA TYR A 10 -10.31 14.25 -5.52
C TYR A 10 -8.98 13.55 -5.21
N VAL A 11 -9.04 12.23 -5.09
CA VAL A 11 -7.86 11.40 -4.84
C VAL A 11 -7.77 10.31 -5.91
N ASN A 12 -6.55 10.07 -6.39
CA ASN A 12 -6.28 8.95 -7.26
C ASN A 12 -6.23 7.69 -6.39
N ALA A 13 -7.00 6.66 -6.77
CA ALA A 13 -7.05 5.42 -6.02
C ALA A 13 -7.12 4.23 -6.97
N LYS A 14 -6.40 3.17 -6.60
CA LYS A 14 -6.43 1.88 -7.29
C LYS A 14 -7.41 0.96 -6.58
N VAL A 15 -8.37 0.44 -7.34
CA VAL A 15 -9.37 -0.51 -6.86
C VAL A 15 -8.68 -1.85 -6.61
N ILE A 16 -8.87 -2.41 -5.41
CA ILE A 16 -8.26 -3.68 -4.99
C ILE A 16 -9.29 -4.78 -4.78
N ASP A 17 -10.53 -4.40 -4.46
CA ASP A 17 -11.62 -5.33 -4.18
C ASP A 17 -12.97 -4.63 -4.39
N TYR A 18 -14.03 -5.41 -4.53
CA TYR A 18 -15.39 -4.91 -4.73
C TYR A 18 -16.41 -5.81 -4.01
N GLY A 19 -17.48 -5.21 -3.54
CA GLY A 19 -18.62 -5.87 -2.91
C GLY A 19 -19.92 -5.60 -3.65
N MET A 20 -21.03 -6.07 -3.08
CA MET A 20 -22.37 -5.96 -3.70
C MET A 20 -22.78 -4.50 -4.01
N ARG A 21 -22.26 -3.52 -3.25
CA ARG A 21 -22.60 -2.09 -3.37
C ARG A 21 -21.45 -1.15 -3.04
N SER A 22 -20.21 -1.62 -3.09
CA SER A 22 -19.05 -0.85 -2.66
C SER A 22 -17.79 -1.27 -3.40
N ILE A 23 -16.84 -0.34 -3.52
CA ILE A 23 -15.48 -0.63 -3.98
C ILE A 23 -14.50 -0.34 -2.85
N THR A 24 -13.53 -1.22 -2.68
CA THR A 24 -12.40 -1.02 -1.80
C THR A 24 -11.22 -0.60 -2.65
N ALA A 25 -10.63 0.55 -2.31
CA ALA A 25 -9.52 1.11 -3.04
C ALA A 25 -8.49 1.70 -2.08
N ILE A 26 -7.25 1.72 -2.53
CA ILE A 26 -6.11 2.33 -1.84
C ILE A 26 -5.64 3.50 -2.70
N GLU A 27 -5.15 4.55 -2.07
CA GLU A 27 -4.53 5.69 -2.76
C GLU A 27 -3.40 5.24 -3.69
N TYR A 28 -3.34 5.86 -4.86
CA TYR A 28 -2.36 5.55 -5.89
C TYR A 28 -1.69 6.80 -6.43
N PRO A 29 -0.35 6.86 -6.46
CA PRO A 29 0.58 5.89 -5.88
C PRO A 29 0.66 6.03 -4.35
N LEU A 30 0.71 4.90 -3.63
CA LEU A 30 0.81 4.90 -2.16
C LEU A 30 2.27 5.11 -1.73
N ASP A 31 2.54 6.20 -1.01
CA ASP A 31 3.85 6.48 -0.44
C ASP A 31 4.17 5.49 0.70
N VAL A 32 5.14 4.58 0.52
CA VAL A 32 5.51 3.60 1.56
C VAL A 32 6.09 4.22 2.81
N ASN A 33 6.69 5.41 2.73
CA ASN A 33 7.30 6.08 3.87
C ASN A 33 6.23 6.75 4.75
N LYS A 34 5.15 7.26 4.13
CA LYS A 34 4.03 7.91 4.83
C LYS A 34 2.84 7.01 5.11
N ALA A 35 2.69 5.90 4.39
CA ALA A 35 1.53 5.02 4.51
C ALA A 35 1.34 4.52 5.94
N LYS A 36 0.09 4.39 6.37
CA LYS A 36 -0.23 3.76 7.65
C LYS A 36 -0.17 2.24 7.54
N LEU A 37 0.02 1.56 8.67
CA LEU A 37 0.14 0.10 8.73
C LEU A 37 -1.07 -0.60 8.09
N TYR A 38 -2.28 -0.13 8.39
CA TYR A 38 -3.52 -0.67 7.82
C TYR A 38 -3.67 -0.44 6.30
N GLN A 39 -3.07 0.62 5.74
CA GLN A 39 -3.07 0.86 4.29
C GLN A 39 -2.17 -0.14 3.57
N LEU A 40 -1.03 -0.48 4.17
CA LEU A 40 -0.15 -1.52 3.64
C LEU A 40 -0.78 -2.91 3.75
N GLU A 41 -1.45 -3.21 4.86
CA GLU A 41 -2.17 -4.48 5.05
C GLU A 41 -3.31 -4.70 4.05
N ALA A 42 -3.90 -3.62 3.54
CA ALA A 42 -4.96 -3.72 2.56
C ALA A 42 -4.46 -4.12 1.16
N ILE A 43 -3.16 -4.01 0.89
CA ILE A 43 -2.60 -4.36 -0.42
C ILE A 43 -2.74 -5.88 -0.62
N PRO A 44 -3.32 -6.35 -1.74
CA PRO A 44 -3.45 -7.77 -2.01
C PRO A 44 -2.12 -8.52 -1.94
N GLY A 45 -2.02 -9.46 -1.00
CA GLY A 45 -0.79 -10.25 -0.75
C GLY A 45 0.13 -9.68 0.33
N VAL A 46 -0.19 -8.52 0.92
CA VAL A 46 0.54 -7.96 2.07
C VAL A 46 -0.21 -8.27 3.36
N GLY A 47 0.24 -9.29 4.07
CA GLY A 47 -0.25 -9.54 5.42
C GLY A 47 0.35 -8.60 6.47
N ARG A 48 -0.24 -8.60 7.67
CA ARG A 48 0.24 -7.86 8.87
C ARG A 48 1.74 -7.99 9.12
N GLY A 49 2.29 -9.19 9.01
CA GLY A 49 3.73 -9.42 9.21
C GLY A 49 4.61 -8.72 8.16
N THR A 50 4.15 -8.67 6.91
CA THR A 50 4.86 -7.97 5.84
C THR A 50 4.72 -6.46 6.00
N ALA A 51 3.51 -5.97 6.29
CA ALA A 51 3.26 -4.55 6.55
C ALA A 51 4.13 -4.04 7.72
N ALA A 52 4.19 -4.78 8.84
CA ALA A 52 5.02 -4.44 9.98
C ALA A 52 6.53 -4.38 9.62
N ARG A 53 7.02 -5.32 8.80
CA ARG A 53 8.41 -5.30 8.31
C ARG A 53 8.70 -4.09 7.43
N ILE A 54 7.77 -3.71 6.57
CA ILE A 54 7.89 -2.51 5.73
C ILE A 54 7.98 -1.28 6.63
N VAL A 55 7.06 -1.13 7.60
CA VAL A 55 7.06 -0.01 8.55
C VAL A 55 8.36 0.04 9.36
N ALA A 56 8.85 -1.10 9.85
CA ALA A 56 10.07 -1.18 10.65
C ALA A 56 11.36 -0.85 9.87
N LYS A 57 11.36 -1.03 8.54
CA LYS A 57 12.52 -0.78 7.67
C LYS A 57 12.51 0.60 7.02
N ARG A 58 11.52 1.43 7.29
CA ARG A 58 11.49 2.83 6.83
C ARG A 58 12.70 3.59 7.39
N PRO A 59 13.25 4.57 6.64
CA PRO A 59 12.81 5.03 5.32
C PRO A 59 13.42 4.23 4.16
N PHE A 60 12.66 4.07 3.08
CA PHE A 60 13.16 3.55 1.80
C PHE A 60 13.58 4.71 0.89
N LYS A 61 14.62 4.52 0.07
CA LYS A 61 15.05 5.52 -0.93
C LYS A 61 14.62 5.14 -2.34
N ARG A 62 14.47 3.84 -2.61
CA ARG A 62 14.03 3.32 -3.90
C ARG A 62 13.02 2.21 -3.71
N VAL A 63 12.16 2.01 -4.71
CA VAL A 63 11.19 0.90 -4.71
C VAL A 63 11.94 -0.44 -4.57
N GLU A 64 13.15 -0.56 -5.11
CA GLU A 64 13.99 -1.75 -5.00
C GLU A 64 14.35 -2.15 -3.55
N ASP A 65 14.43 -1.18 -2.63
CA ASP A 65 14.80 -1.44 -1.22
C ASP A 65 13.74 -2.29 -0.50
N LEU A 66 12.49 -2.25 -0.98
CA LEU A 66 11.37 -3.06 -0.48
C LEU A 66 11.61 -4.56 -0.70
N ARG A 67 12.48 -4.95 -1.63
CA ARG A 67 12.87 -6.35 -1.86
C ARG A 67 13.55 -6.97 -0.64
N SER A 68 14.17 -6.15 0.21
CA SER A 68 14.76 -6.63 1.46
C SER A 68 13.70 -6.90 2.54
N ALA A 69 12.53 -6.25 2.47
CA ALA A 69 11.47 -6.33 3.47
C ALA A 69 10.41 -7.39 3.13
N VAL A 70 10.28 -7.72 1.84
CA VAL A 70 9.14 -8.46 1.28
C VAL A 70 9.63 -9.65 0.44
N ARG A 71 8.85 -10.73 0.39
CA ARG A 71 9.11 -11.88 -0.49
C ARG A 71 9.00 -11.47 -1.96
N ALA A 72 9.73 -12.15 -2.85
CA ALA A 72 9.80 -11.82 -4.28
C ALA A 72 8.41 -11.79 -4.98
N GLU A 73 7.52 -12.73 -4.63
CA GLU A 73 6.17 -12.80 -5.18
C GLU A 73 5.31 -11.59 -4.83
N VAL A 74 5.36 -11.18 -3.56
CA VAL A 74 4.60 -10.03 -3.06
C VAL A 74 5.20 -8.73 -3.57
N PHE A 75 6.53 -8.65 -3.71
CA PHE A 75 7.22 -7.48 -4.26
C PHE A 75 6.75 -7.14 -5.69
N SER A 76 6.54 -8.15 -6.54
CA SER A 76 6.05 -7.94 -7.91
C SER A 76 4.71 -7.20 -7.91
N LYS A 77 3.77 -7.63 -7.07
CA LYS A 77 2.47 -6.96 -6.92
C LYS A 77 2.61 -5.58 -6.30
N LEU A 78 3.42 -5.47 -5.24
CA LEU A 78 3.58 -4.24 -4.46
C LEU A 78 4.14 -3.07 -5.29
N ARG A 79 5.01 -3.37 -6.25
CA ARG A 79 5.58 -2.40 -7.20
C ARG A 79 4.51 -1.62 -7.95
N ASP A 80 3.36 -2.25 -8.22
CA ASP A 80 2.28 -1.63 -8.99
C ASP A 80 1.35 -0.75 -8.15
N PHE A 81 1.55 -0.67 -6.83
CA PHE A 81 0.71 0.12 -5.91
C PHE A 81 1.48 1.26 -5.23
N VAL A 82 2.80 1.16 -5.15
CA VAL A 82 3.61 1.95 -4.23
C VAL A 82 4.56 2.91 -4.94
N CYS A 83 4.77 4.09 -4.34
CA CYS A 83 5.90 4.98 -4.58
C CYS A 83 6.77 5.16 -3.31
N VAL A 84 8.01 5.63 -3.50
CA VAL A 84 8.98 5.94 -2.43
C VAL A 84 9.26 7.43 -2.40
#